data_AF-A0A7N5JVD8-F1
#
_entry.id   AF-A0A7N5JVD8-F1
#
_cell.length_a   1.000
_cell.length_b   1.000
_cell.length_c   1.000
_cell.angle_alpha   90.00
_cell.angle_beta   90.00
_cell.angle_gamma   90.00
#
_symmetry.space_group_name_H-M   'P 1'
#
loop_
_entity.id
_entity.type
_entity.pdbx_description
1 polymer ?
#
loop_
_entity_poly.entity_id
_entity_poly.type
_entity_poly.pdbx_seq_one_letter_code
_entity_poly.pdbx_strand_id
1 'polypeptide(L)'
;SNGQKVKVTILTSDQTEDVLEAVALKLDLPEDLIGYFHLFLVREAKDGAFSFIRKLQEFELPYVSVTSLRNPEYKILLRKSYWDSAFDDDVMEQRVGLNLLYAQTVADIERGWILANKEQHRQLKSLQEKVSKKEFIRLAQTLKYYGYLKFDPCITDFPEKGCHVIVGAGNSELNFQVKLPNDQIKEGSFKVTRMRCWRVTSSVPVHNGTSGTSSGKSEVKLELAFEYLMSKDRLQWVTITSPQAIMLSICLQSMVDELMVKKSGGSIRKMFRRRTIGALQRSDSQQAVKSPPLLDSPDGSRDPITKVSSKLGSVSLRAISHSSSSNDIGANDFHGNYAFEGIGDEDL
;
A
#
# COMPACT_ATOMS: atom_id res chain seq x y z
N SER A 1 -7.13 -13.01 5.47
CA SER A 1 -5.81 -13.16 6.14
C SER A 1 -5.45 -14.57 6.60
N ASN A 2 -6.40 -15.46 6.91
CA ASN A 2 -6.15 -16.82 7.40
C ASN A 2 -6.08 -17.92 6.30
N GLY A 3 -6.01 -17.53 5.02
CA GLY A 3 -5.99 -18.47 3.88
C GLY A 3 -7.35 -19.03 3.45
N GLN A 4 -8.45 -18.71 4.15
CA GLN A 4 -9.80 -19.10 3.72
C GLN A 4 -10.13 -18.48 2.35
N LYS A 5 -10.65 -19.31 1.44
CA LYS A 5 -10.96 -18.93 0.06
C LYS A 5 -12.41 -18.45 -0.07
N VAL A 6 -12.58 -17.28 -0.68
CA VAL A 6 -13.89 -16.75 -1.10
C VAL A 6 -13.94 -16.75 -2.62
N LYS A 7 -14.92 -17.44 -3.20
CA LYS A 7 -15.13 -17.47 -4.65
C LYS A 7 -16.26 -16.51 -5.02
N VAL A 8 -15.96 -15.57 -5.91
CA VAL A 8 -16.89 -14.58 -6.46
C VAL A 8 -16.89 -14.67 -7.98
N THR A 9 -18.01 -14.28 -8.59
CA THR A 9 -18.13 -14.11 -10.04
C THR A 9 -18.04 -12.62 -10.35
N ILE A 10 -17.11 -12.24 -11.21
CA ILE A 10 -16.79 -10.85 -11.58
C ILE A 10 -16.53 -10.78 -13.09
N LEU A 11 -16.57 -9.58 -13.67
CA LEU A 11 -16.05 -9.31 -15.01
C LEU A 11 -14.54 -9.08 -14.94
N THR A 12 -13.86 -9.30 -16.06
CA THR A 12 -12.41 -8.99 -16.17
C THR A 12 -12.12 -7.49 -16.14
N SER A 13 -13.14 -6.66 -16.40
CA SER A 13 -13.11 -5.20 -16.39
C SER A 13 -13.59 -4.58 -15.07
N ASP A 14 -13.99 -5.39 -14.09
CA ASP A 14 -14.44 -4.89 -12.78
C ASP A 14 -13.26 -4.24 -12.06
N GLN A 15 -13.53 -3.05 -11.49
CA GLN A 15 -12.57 -2.28 -10.72
C GLN A 15 -12.48 -2.79 -9.28
N THR A 16 -11.53 -2.25 -8.51
CA THR A 16 -11.29 -2.69 -7.13
C THR A 16 -12.54 -2.63 -6.25
N GLU A 17 -13.37 -1.59 -6.39
CA GLU A 17 -14.60 -1.45 -5.60
C GLU A 17 -15.66 -2.49 -6.00
N ASP A 18 -15.89 -2.69 -7.31
CA ASP A 18 -16.83 -3.69 -7.83
C ASP A 18 -16.50 -5.10 -7.28
N VAL A 19 -15.21 -5.46 -7.27
CA VAL A 19 -14.75 -6.75 -6.74
C VAL A 19 -14.88 -6.80 -5.21
N LEU A 20 -14.62 -5.69 -4.50
CA LEU A 20 -14.77 -5.61 -3.05
C LEU A 20 -16.25 -5.78 -2.64
N GLU A 21 -17.17 -5.12 -3.35
CA GLU A 21 -18.62 -5.27 -3.17
C GLU A 21 -19.08 -6.70 -3.45
N ALA A 22 -18.61 -7.32 -4.54
CA ALA A 22 -18.91 -8.71 -4.85
C ALA A 22 -18.44 -9.68 -3.74
N VAL A 23 -17.27 -9.41 -3.14
CA VAL A 23 -16.75 -10.16 -1.99
C VAL A 23 -17.58 -9.91 -0.73
N ALA A 24 -17.95 -8.66 -0.45
CA ALA A 24 -18.79 -8.28 0.67
C ALA A 24 -20.16 -8.98 0.61
N LEU A 25 -20.83 -8.92 -0.55
CA LEU A 25 -22.08 -9.61 -0.82
C LEU A 25 -21.94 -11.12 -0.60
N LYS A 26 -20.84 -11.72 -1.06
CA LYS A 26 -20.58 -13.16 -0.89
C LYS A 26 -20.39 -13.56 0.58
N LEU A 27 -19.90 -12.65 1.41
CA LEU A 27 -19.64 -12.85 2.83
C LEU A 27 -20.81 -12.42 3.72
N ASP A 28 -21.87 -11.84 3.15
CA ASP A 28 -22.96 -11.18 3.88
C ASP A 28 -22.44 -10.05 4.80
N LEU A 29 -21.42 -9.32 4.33
CA LEU A 29 -20.86 -8.17 5.03
C LEU A 29 -21.76 -6.94 4.80
N PRO A 30 -22.28 -6.30 5.85
CA PRO A 30 -23.11 -5.10 5.72
C PRO A 30 -22.41 -3.97 4.94
N GLU A 31 -23.16 -3.25 4.11
CA GLU A 31 -22.65 -2.18 3.23
C GLU A 31 -21.89 -1.09 3.99
N ASP A 32 -22.36 -0.74 5.19
CA ASP A 32 -21.73 0.25 6.06
C ASP A 32 -20.36 -0.20 6.61
N LEU A 33 -20.06 -1.51 6.55
CA LEU A 33 -18.78 -2.08 6.94
C LEU A 33 -17.80 -2.30 5.78
N ILE A 34 -18.23 -2.20 4.52
CA ILE A 34 -17.38 -2.50 3.35
C ILE A 34 -16.09 -1.67 3.37
N GLY A 35 -16.21 -0.37 3.63
CA GLY A 35 -15.07 0.53 3.60
C GLY A 35 -14.01 0.29 4.69
N TYR A 36 -14.32 -0.48 5.75
CA TYR A 36 -13.32 -0.87 6.76
C TYR A 36 -12.34 -1.93 6.25
N PHE A 37 -12.62 -2.54 5.09
CA PHE A 37 -11.79 -3.55 4.47
C PHE A 37 -11.23 -3.05 3.15
N HIS A 38 -10.24 -3.77 2.61
CA HIS A 38 -9.71 -3.50 1.28
C HIS A 38 -9.08 -4.75 0.66
N LEU A 39 -8.85 -4.71 -0.65
CA LEU A 39 -8.18 -5.75 -1.40
C LEU A 39 -6.68 -5.48 -1.56
N PHE A 40 -5.88 -6.47 -1.22
CA PHE A 40 -4.43 -6.40 -1.30
C PHE A 40 -3.90 -7.45 -2.28
N LEU A 41 -2.95 -7.06 -3.12
CA LEU A 41 -2.14 -8.01 -3.86
C LEU A 41 -1.05 -8.53 -2.92
N VAL A 42 -1.03 -9.84 -2.71
CA VAL A 42 -0.04 -10.50 -1.85
C VAL A 42 0.64 -11.63 -2.61
N ARG A 43 1.85 -11.99 -2.17
CA ARG A 43 2.53 -13.23 -2.58
C ARG A 43 2.50 -14.22 -1.44
N GLU A 44 2.03 -15.43 -1.71
CA GLU A 44 2.01 -16.55 -0.78
C GLU A 44 3.36 -17.27 -0.83
N ALA A 45 4.04 -17.35 0.31
CA ALA A 45 5.26 -18.12 0.48
C ALA A 45 4.95 -19.61 0.71
N LYS A 46 5.98 -20.47 0.63
CA LYS A 46 5.82 -21.93 0.74
C LYS A 46 5.28 -22.40 2.08
N ASP A 47 5.49 -21.63 3.13
CA ASP A 47 4.97 -21.84 4.49
C ASP A 47 3.56 -21.28 4.69
N GLY A 48 2.94 -20.72 3.64
CA GLY A 48 1.62 -20.08 3.69
C GLY A 48 1.63 -18.64 4.22
N ALA A 49 2.80 -18.07 4.53
CA ALA A 49 2.93 -16.66 4.89
C ALA A 49 2.60 -15.76 3.67
N PHE A 50 2.12 -14.54 3.93
CA PHE A 50 1.76 -13.59 2.88
C PHE A 50 2.67 -12.37 2.93
N SER A 51 3.41 -12.13 1.85
CA SER A 51 4.15 -10.89 1.61
C SER A 51 3.23 -9.89 0.91
N PHE A 52 2.96 -8.75 1.54
CA PHE A 52 2.08 -7.71 0.98
C PHE A 52 2.80 -6.90 -0.09
N ILE A 53 2.34 -7.00 -1.34
CA ILE A 53 2.98 -6.31 -2.47
C ILE A 53 2.46 -4.88 -2.57
N ARG A 54 1.14 -4.69 -2.47
CA ARG A 54 0.48 -3.38 -2.47
C ARG A 54 -1.03 -3.50 -2.19
N LYS A 55 -1.62 -2.40 -1.72
CA LYS A 55 -3.08 -2.18 -1.69
C LYS A 55 -3.56 -1.84 -3.11
N LEU A 56 -4.60 -2.52 -3.60
CA LEU A 56 -5.14 -2.24 -4.94
C LEU A 56 -5.81 -0.86 -4.95
N GLN A 57 -5.53 -0.05 -5.97
CA GLN A 57 -6.13 1.27 -6.14
C GLN A 57 -7.49 1.18 -6.82
N GLU A 58 -8.33 2.21 -6.67
CA GLU A 58 -9.70 2.23 -7.22
C GLU A 58 -9.73 1.97 -8.73
N PHE A 59 -8.80 2.55 -9.49
CA PHE A 59 -8.71 2.39 -10.94
C PHE A 59 -8.21 1.02 -11.41
N GLU A 60 -7.72 0.17 -10.51
CA GLU A 60 -7.16 -1.11 -10.89
C GLU A 60 -8.22 -2.17 -11.17
N LEU A 61 -7.86 -3.15 -11.98
CA LEU A 61 -8.69 -4.30 -12.31
C LEU A 61 -8.13 -5.53 -11.56
N PRO A 62 -8.68 -5.94 -10.40
CA PRO A 62 -8.07 -6.97 -9.55
C PRO A 62 -7.78 -8.29 -10.27
N TYR A 63 -8.67 -8.69 -11.19
CA TYR A 63 -8.48 -9.88 -12.01
C TYR A 63 -7.22 -9.78 -12.89
N VAL A 64 -7.03 -8.65 -13.58
CA VAL A 64 -5.86 -8.41 -14.43
C VAL A 64 -4.59 -8.26 -13.58
N SER A 65 -4.68 -7.53 -12.46
CA SER A 65 -3.55 -7.30 -11.55
C SER A 65 -2.92 -8.60 -11.04
N VAL A 66 -3.72 -9.64 -10.77
CA VAL A 66 -3.19 -10.94 -10.33
C VAL A 66 -2.83 -11.86 -11.51
N THR A 67 -3.64 -11.93 -12.56
CA THR A 67 -3.43 -12.88 -13.67
C THR A 67 -2.28 -12.49 -14.60
N SER A 68 -2.02 -11.20 -14.78
CA SER A 68 -0.92 -10.70 -15.61
C SER A 68 0.46 -11.13 -15.10
N LEU A 69 0.60 -11.42 -13.80
CA LEU A 69 1.83 -11.90 -13.18
C LEU A 69 2.18 -13.34 -13.57
N ARG A 70 1.21 -14.11 -14.09
CA ARG A 70 1.36 -15.51 -14.53
C ARG A 70 2.07 -16.40 -13.52
N ASN A 71 1.89 -16.11 -12.23
CA ASN A 71 2.49 -16.86 -11.13
C ASN A 71 1.39 -17.15 -10.09
N PRO A 72 1.10 -18.44 -9.80
CA PRO A 72 0.04 -18.83 -8.90
C PRO A 72 0.31 -18.45 -7.44
N GLU A 73 1.52 -18.07 -7.05
CA GLU A 73 1.85 -17.58 -5.70
C GLU A 73 1.17 -16.23 -5.40
N TYR A 74 0.84 -15.43 -6.42
CA TYR A 74 0.17 -14.16 -6.21
C TYR A 74 -1.34 -14.34 -6.00
N LYS A 75 -1.88 -13.69 -4.98
CA LYS A 75 -3.27 -13.78 -4.54
C LYS A 75 -3.86 -12.39 -4.30
N ILE A 76 -5.17 -12.28 -4.39
CA ILE A 76 -5.93 -11.15 -3.85
C ILE A 76 -6.41 -11.51 -2.45
N LEU A 77 -6.17 -10.63 -1.49
CA LEU A 77 -6.45 -10.84 -0.08
C LEU A 77 -7.34 -9.71 0.46
N LEU A 78 -8.43 -10.08 1.12
CA LEU A 78 -9.26 -9.16 1.92
C LEU A 78 -8.65 -8.99 3.33
N ARG A 79 -8.48 -7.75 3.77
CA ARG A 79 -8.00 -7.39 5.13
C ARG A 79 -8.62 -6.09 5.60
N LYS A 80 -8.73 -5.89 6.92
CA LYS A 80 -9.04 -4.57 7.50
C LYS A 80 -8.03 -3.52 7.01
N SER A 81 -8.50 -2.30 6.74
CA SER A 81 -7.73 -1.28 6.02
C SER A 81 -7.62 0.07 6.75
N TYR A 82 -7.77 0.03 8.08
CA TYR A 82 -7.63 1.15 9.02
C TYR A 82 -6.57 0.85 10.09
N TRP A 83 -6.08 1.89 10.76
CA TRP A 83 -4.97 1.82 11.72
C TRP A 83 -5.42 1.95 13.17
N ASP A 84 -6.40 2.81 13.48
CA ASP A 84 -6.94 2.94 14.84
C ASP A 84 -7.71 1.69 15.27
N SER A 85 -7.34 1.10 16.41
CA SER A 85 -8.12 0.00 16.99
C SER A 85 -9.47 0.44 17.55
N ALA A 86 -9.70 1.74 17.76
CA ALA A 86 -11.02 2.25 18.11
C ALA A 86 -12.09 1.90 17.06
N PHE A 87 -11.70 1.75 15.79
CA PHE A 87 -12.60 1.34 14.71
C PHE A 87 -12.93 -0.15 14.72
N ASP A 88 -12.22 -0.96 15.51
CA ASP A 88 -12.60 -2.36 15.70
C ASP A 88 -13.99 -2.45 16.37
N ASP A 89 -14.38 -1.46 17.19
CA ASP A 89 -15.67 -1.44 17.89
C ASP A 89 -16.84 -1.48 16.90
N ASP A 90 -16.81 -0.57 15.92
CA ASP A 90 -17.79 -0.48 14.83
C ASP A 90 -17.89 -1.80 14.05
N VAL A 91 -16.75 -2.41 13.74
CA VAL A 91 -16.69 -3.65 12.96
C VAL A 91 -17.14 -4.86 13.77
N MET A 92 -16.89 -4.88 15.08
CA MET A 92 -17.29 -5.97 15.98
C MET A 92 -18.78 -5.95 16.35
N GLU A 93 -19.51 -4.86 16.08
CA GLU A 93 -20.97 -4.80 16.26
C GLU A 93 -21.70 -5.79 15.36
N GLN A 94 -21.18 -6.04 14.15
CA GLN A 94 -21.76 -6.98 13.21
C GLN A 94 -21.07 -8.33 13.28
N ARG A 95 -21.86 -9.41 13.22
CA ARG A 95 -21.35 -10.79 13.33
C ARG A 95 -20.30 -11.12 12.28
N VAL A 96 -20.51 -10.70 11.04
CA VAL A 96 -19.56 -10.97 9.94
C VAL A 96 -18.27 -10.18 10.12
N GLY A 97 -18.37 -8.89 10.47
CA GLY A 97 -17.21 -8.05 10.79
C GLY A 97 -16.37 -8.61 11.95
N LEU A 98 -17.03 -9.01 13.05
CA LEU A 98 -16.39 -9.69 14.18
C LEU A 98 -15.65 -10.96 13.75
N ASN A 99 -16.26 -11.78 12.88
CA ASN A 99 -15.64 -13.01 12.39
C ASN A 99 -14.41 -12.73 11.52
N LEU A 100 -14.46 -11.71 10.65
CA LEU A 100 -13.34 -11.32 9.79
C LEU A 100 -12.16 -10.79 10.62
N LEU A 101 -12.43 -9.90 11.59
CA LEU A 101 -11.40 -9.39 12.49
C LEU A 101 -10.80 -10.49 13.36
N TYR A 102 -11.64 -11.39 13.89
CA TYR A 102 -11.18 -12.54 14.68
C TYR A 102 -10.25 -13.43 13.84
N ALA A 103 -10.69 -13.84 12.64
CA ALA A 103 -9.90 -14.69 11.75
C ALA A 103 -8.57 -14.06 11.36
N GLN A 104 -8.56 -12.74 11.13
CA GLN A 104 -7.34 -11.99 10.89
C GLN A 104 -6.42 -11.97 12.11
N THR A 105 -6.97 -11.68 13.29
CA THR A 105 -6.20 -11.55 14.54
C THR A 105 -5.54 -12.88 14.93
N VAL A 106 -6.27 -14.00 14.81
CA VAL A 106 -5.71 -15.34 15.02
C VAL A 106 -4.52 -15.58 14.08
N ALA A 107 -4.70 -15.33 12.78
CA ALA A 107 -3.63 -15.51 11.81
C ALA A 107 -2.41 -14.61 12.09
N ASP A 108 -2.63 -13.37 12.51
CA ASP A 108 -1.53 -12.44 12.85
C ASP A 108 -0.77 -12.89 14.12
N ILE A 109 -1.44 -13.52 15.09
CA ILE A 109 -0.79 -14.12 16.27
C ILE A 109 0.00 -15.38 15.88
N GLU A 110 -0.60 -16.29 15.10
CA GLU A 110 0.04 -17.53 14.64
C GLU A 110 1.30 -17.26 13.80
N ARG A 111 1.31 -16.16 13.06
CA ARG A 111 2.46 -15.71 12.25
C ARG A 111 3.50 -14.91 13.03
N GLY A 112 3.29 -14.66 14.33
CA GLY A 112 4.19 -13.83 15.15
C GLY A 112 4.21 -12.35 14.74
N TRP A 113 3.16 -11.87 14.06
CA TRP A 113 2.99 -10.45 13.80
C TRP A 113 2.60 -9.72 15.07
N ILE A 114 1.65 -10.30 15.81
CA ILE A 114 1.27 -9.86 17.15
C ILE A 114 2.04 -10.68 18.18
N LEU A 115 2.69 -10.02 19.13
CA LEU A 115 3.50 -10.69 20.14
C LEU A 115 2.74 -10.87 21.44
N ALA A 116 2.63 -12.12 21.88
CA ALA A 116 2.05 -12.51 23.16
C ALA A 116 3.08 -13.29 23.98
N ASN A 117 3.06 -13.09 25.30
CA ASN A 117 3.82 -13.92 26.22
C ASN A 117 3.10 -15.26 26.50
N LYS A 118 3.75 -16.17 27.25
CA LYS A 118 3.20 -17.51 27.54
C LYS A 118 1.83 -17.46 28.22
N GLU A 119 1.63 -16.54 29.14
CA GLU A 119 0.37 -16.40 29.87
C GLU A 119 -0.75 -15.87 28.96
N GLN A 120 -0.45 -14.84 28.17
CA GLN A 120 -1.36 -14.29 27.17
C GLN A 120 -1.76 -15.35 26.13
N HIS A 121 -0.83 -16.17 25.66
CA HIS A 121 -1.15 -17.31 24.78
C HIS A 121 -2.11 -18.30 25.43
N ARG A 122 -1.93 -18.61 26.72
CA ARG A 122 -2.84 -19.49 27.47
C ARG A 122 -4.25 -18.91 27.54
N GLN A 123 -4.36 -17.61 27.82
CA GLN A 123 -5.64 -16.89 27.90
C GLN A 123 -6.34 -16.84 26.53
N LEU A 124 -5.62 -16.47 25.47
CA LEU A 124 -6.11 -16.47 24.09
C LEU A 124 -6.64 -17.84 23.67
N LYS A 125 -5.88 -18.92 23.99
CA LYS A 125 -6.32 -20.29 23.71
C LYS A 125 -7.60 -20.65 24.44
N SER A 126 -7.72 -20.29 25.72
CA SER A 126 -8.96 -20.51 26.49
C SER A 126 -10.15 -19.74 25.90
N LEU A 127 -9.95 -18.51 25.43
CA LEU A 127 -11.00 -17.72 24.77
C LEU A 127 -11.41 -18.32 23.42
N GLN A 128 -10.46 -18.86 22.67
CA GLN A 128 -10.71 -19.58 21.43
C GLN A 128 -11.52 -20.86 21.65
N GLU A 129 -11.20 -21.65 22.69
CA GLU A 129 -11.95 -22.86 23.10
C GLU A 129 -13.39 -22.53 23.53
N LYS A 130 -13.59 -21.37 24.17
CA LYS A 130 -14.92 -20.85 24.55
C LYS A 130 -15.67 -20.17 23.41
N VAL A 131 -15.04 -20.01 22.23
CA VAL A 131 -15.57 -19.28 21.08
C VAL A 131 -15.93 -17.82 21.41
N SER A 132 -15.26 -17.24 22.42
CA SER A 132 -15.42 -15.87 22.89
C SER A 132 -14.64 -14.89 22.01
N LYS A 133 -15.09 -14.73 20.75
CA LYS A 133 -14.35 -13.98 19.71
C LYS A 133 -14.14 -12.51 20.06
N LYS A 134 -15.14 -11.87 20.67
CA LYS A 134 -15.07 -10.45 21.02
C LYS A 134 -14.03 -10.24 22.12
N GLU A 135 -14.09 -11.03 23.19
CA GLU A 135 -13.13 -11.01 24.29
C GLU A 135 -11.71 -11.37 23.82
N PHE A 136 -11.60 -12.31 22.87
CA PHE A 136 -10.32 -12.65 22.24
C PHE A 136 -9.70 -11.42 21.55
N ILE A 137 -10.48 -10.70 20.74
CA ILE A 137 -10.00 -9.47 20.08
C ILE A 137 -9.67 -8.40 21.12
N ARG A 138 -10.49 -8.22 22.16
CA ARG A 138 -10.20 -7.26 23.25
C ARG A 138 -8.88 -7.55 23.95
N LEU A 139 -8.59 -8.81 24.25
CA LEU A 139 -7.29 -9.19 24.79
C LEU A 139 -6.18 -8.91 23.76
N ALA A 140 -6.40 -9.27 22.50
CA ALA A 140 -5.43 -9.05 21.43
C ALA A 140 -5.09 -7.57 21.20
N GLN A 141 -6.06 -6.66 21.35
CA GLN A 141 -5.85 -5.20 21.25
C GLN A 141 -4.83 -4.67 22.26
N THR A 142 -4.60 -5.38 23.38
CA THR A 142 -3.60 -5.02 24.39
C THR A 142 -2.19 -5.53 24.07
N LEU A 143 -2.04 -6.36 23.04
CA LEU A 143 -0.79 -7.04 22.71
C LEU A 143 0.11 -6.16 21.84
N LYS A 144 1.43 -6.38 21.96
CA LYS A 144 2.41 -5.64 21.18
C LYS A 144 2.24 -5.95 19.69
N TYR A 145 2.22 -4.89 18.89
CA TYR A 145 2.02 -4.92 17.45
C TYR A 145 0.62 -5.34 16.97
N TYR A 146 -0.40 -5.34 17.84
CA TYR A 146 -1.78 -5.43 17.36
C TYR A 146 -2.08 -4.32 16.34
N GLY A 147 -2.69 -4.69 15.21
CA GLY A 147 -3.01 -3.75 14.12
C GLY A 147 -1.82 -3.38 13.22
N TYR A 148 -0.62 -3.88 13.48
CA TYR A 148 0.53 -3.63 12.60
C TYR A 148 0.49 -4.54 11.37
N LEU A 149 1.04 -4.03 10.27
CA LEU A 149 1.40 -4.81 9.09
C LEU A 149 2.91 -5.03 9.11
N LYS A 150 3.36 -6.30 9.14
CA LYS A 150 4.79 -6.63 9.08
C LYS A 150 5.23 -6.90 7.64
N PHE A 151 6.48 -6.53 7.38
CA PHE A 151 7.13 -6.70 6.09
C PHE A 151 8.22 -7.78 6.18
N ASP A 152 8.59 -8.32 5.02
CA ASP A 152 9.66 -9.30 4.91
C ASP A 152 10.99 -8.70 5.38
N PRO A 153 11.92 -9.51 5.90
CA PRO A 153 13.25 -9.06 6.25
C PRO A 153 13.92 -8.31 5.08
N CYS A 154 14.44 -7.14 5.37
CA CYS A 154 15.03 -6.24 4.38
C CYS A 154 16.25 -5.51 4.96
N ILE A 155 16.75 -4.49 4.26
CA ILE A 155 17.98 -3.78 4.62
C ILE A 155 17.67 -2.30 4.90
N THR A 156 18.37 -1.71 5.86
CA THR A 156 18.31 -0.27 6.15
C THR A 156 19.69 0.34 6.32
N ASP A 157 19.77 1.66 6.20
CA ASP A 157 20.96 2.44 6.54
C ASP A 157 21.01 2.94 8.00
N PHE A 158 20.02 2.55 8.82
CA PHE A 158 19.91 2.95 10.22
C PHE A 158 19.94 1.76 11.20
N PRO A 159 20.69 1.83 12.32
CA PRO A 159 21.55 2.94 12.74
C PRO A 159 22.85 3.01 11.95
N GLU A 160 23.19 1.95 11.21
CA GLU A 160 24.38 1.84 10.38
C GLU A 160 24.02 1.24 9.02
N LYS A 161 24.84 1.53 7.99
CA LYS A 161 24.61 1.04 6.63
C LYS A 161 24.62 -0.47 6.54
N GLY A 162 23.60 -1.03 5.89
CA GLY A 162 23.54 -2.47 5.59
C GLY A 162 22.96 -3.30 6.72
N CYS A 163 22.36 -2.68 7.74
CA CYS A 163 21.70 -3.43 8.82
C CYS A 163 20.50 -4.22 8.30
N HIS A 164 20.37 -5.46 8.74
CA HIS A 164 19.16 -6.24 8.51
C HIS A 164 18.04 -5.73 9.41
N VAL A 165 16.84 -5.56 8.86
CA VAL A 165 15.69 -5.05 9.60
C VAL A 165 14.41 -5.77 9.21
N ILE A 166 13.55 -5.96 10.21
CA ILE A 166 12.13 -6.27 10.00
C ILE A 166 11.36 -4.98 10.31
N VAL A 167 10.59 -4.50 9.35
CA VAL A 167 9.78 -3.29 9.50
C VAL A 167 8.33 -3.69 9.79
N GLY A 168 7.71 -3.00 10.75
CA GLY A 168 6.28 -3.03 10.99
C GLY A 168 5.67 -1.64 10.83
N ALA A 169 4.55 -1.51 10.13
CA ALA A 169 3.79 -0.26 10.04
C ALA A 169 2.51 -0.38 10.86
N GLY A 170 2.21 0.58 11.72
CA GLY A 170 1.01 0.60 12.55
C GLY A 170 1.10 1.66 13.64
N ASN A 171 0.00 1.97 14.32
CA ASN A 171 -0.02 2.93 15.42
C ASN A 171 0.66 4.29 15.11
N SER A 172 0.47 4.80 13.89
CA SER A 172 1.08 6.03 13.40
C SER A 172 2.62 6.04 13.46
N GLU A 173 3.26 4.90 13.25
CA GLU A 173 4.71 4.75 13.23
C GLU A 173 5.20 3.66 12.26
N LEU A 174 6.47 3.75 11.88
CA LEU A 174 7.24 2.60 11.42
C LEU A 174 8.10 2.08 12.57
N ASN A 175 7.86 0.85 12.98
CA ASN A 175 8.70 0.13 13.94
C ASN A 175 9.77 -0.66 13.20
N PHE A 176 11.01 -0.52 13.65
CA PHE A 176 12.18 -1.21 13.12
C PHE A 176 12.67 -2.19 14.16
N GLN A 177 12.75 -3.47 13.80
CA GLN A 177 13.49 -4.47 14.55
C GLN A 177 14.80 -4.73 13.81
N VAL A 178 15.86 -4.04 14.22
CA VAL A 178 17.17 -4.05 13.56
C VAL A 178 18.08 -5.10 14.20
N LYS A 179 18.66 -5.95 13.36
CA LYS A 179 19.72 -6.88 13.77
C LYS A 179 21.08 -6.21 13.50
N LEU A 180 21.79 -5.93 14.59
CA LEU A 180 23.13 -5.33 14.55
C LEU A 180 24.21 -6.37 14.18
N PRO A 181 25.42 -5.93 13.77
CA PRO A 181 26.53 -6.83 13.42
C PRO A 181 26.98 -7.76 14.56
N ASN A 182 26.73 -7.40 15.82
CA ASN A 182 27.01 -8.20 17.00
C ASN A 182 25.86 -9.18 17.36
N ASP A 183 24.97 -9.47 16.40
CA ASP A 183 23.76 -10.28 16.55
C ASP A 183 22.73 -9.78 17.57
N GLN A 184 22.92 -8.60 18.17
CA GLN A 184 21.91 -7.99 19.03
C GLN A 184 20.76 -7.45 18.20
N ILE A 185 19.55 -7.68 18.68
CA ILE A 185 18.33 -7.11 18.11
C ILE A 185 17.98 -5.85 18.90
N LYS A 186 17.92 -4.71 18.22
CA LYS A 186 17.42 -3.44 18.77
C LYS A 186 16.12 -3.05 18.10
N GLU A 187 15.24 -2.41 18.85
CA GLU A 187 14.01 -1.85 18.33
C GLU A 187 14.11 -0.31 18.27
N GLY A 188 13.60 0.27 17.18
CA GLY A 188 13.43 1.71 17.00
C GLY A 188 12.03 2.02 16.49
N SER A 189 11.48 3.17 16.88
CA SER A 189 10.18 3.63 16.39
C SER A 189 10.32 4.99 15.72
N PHE A 190 9.78 5.11 14.52
CA PHE A 190 9.72 6.34 13.74
C PHE A 190 8.27 6.79 13.63
N LYS A 191 7.87 7.74 14.48
CA LYS A 191 6.53 8.37 14.43
C LYS A 191 6.28 9.06 13.09
N VAL A 192 5.14 8.77 12.46
CA VAL A 192 4.73 9.38 11.18
C VAL A 192 4.68 10.89 11.28
N THR A 193 4.21 11.45 12.39
CA THR A 193 4.15 12.91 12.61
C THR A 193 5.50 13.61 12.53
N ARG A 194 6.60 12.89 12.79
CA ARG A 194 7.98 13.42 12.74
C ARG A 194 8.68 13.19 11.39
N MET A 195 8.00 12.57 10.43
CA MET A 195 8.49 12.45 9.07
C MET A 195 8.10 13.69 8.28
N ARG A 196 9.05 14.46 7.76
CA ARG A 196 8.75 15.63 6.92
C ARG A 196 8.15 15.21 5.58
N CYS A 197 8.66 14.11 5.05
CA CYS A 197 8.37 13.62 3.71
C CYS A 197 8.95 12.22 3.52
N TRP A 198 8.58 11.58 2.42
CA TRP A 198 9.23 10.37 1.95
C TRP A 198 9.24 10.28 0.42
N ARG A 199 10.05 9.37 -0.10
CA ARG A 199 10.16 9.06 -1.52
C ARG A 199 10.38 7.57 -1.73
N VAL A 200 9.85 7.06 -2.84
CA VAL A 200 10.13 5.70 -3.31
C VAL A 200 11.03 5.82 -4.54
N THR A 201 12.16 5.13 -4.52
CA THR A 201 13.10 5.10 -5.64
C THR A 201 13.25 3.69 -6.17
N SER A 202 13.45 3.59 -7.49
CA SER A 202 13.68 2.35 -8.20
C SER A 202 14.98 2.50 -8.99
N SER A 203 15.89 1.54 -8.82
CA SER A 203 17.12 1.49 -9.61
C SER A 203 17.25 0.14 -10.30
N VAL A 204 17.62 0.18 -11.57
CA VAL A 204 18.00 -1.01 -12.35
C VAL A 204 19.51 -1.15 -12.26
N PRO A 205 20.06 -2.31 -11.86
CA PRO A 205 21.50 -2.53 -11.88
C PRO A 205 22.02 -2.35 -13.31
N VAL A 206 22.91 -1.38 -13.53
CA VAL A 206 23.56 -1.19 -14.83
C VAL A 206 24.58 -2.33 -14.99
N HIS A 207 24.31 -3.29 -15.88
CA HIS A 207 25.32 -4.27 -16.28
C HIS A 207 26.40 -3.56 -17.12
N ASN A 208 27.52 -3.20 -16.48
CA ASN A 208 28.75 -2.89 -17.21
C ASN A 208 29.25 -4.17 -17.87
N GLY A 209 29.28 -4.17 -19.20
CA GLY A 209 29.28 -5.38 -20.02
C GLY A 209 30.54 -6.25 -19.92
N THR A 210 30.31 -7.57 -20.04
CA THR A 210 31.04 -8.48 -20.93
C THR A 210 30.12 -9.65 -21.23
N SER A 211 30.07 -10.04 -22.51
CA SER A 211 29.25 -11.08 -23.12
C SER A 211 29.06 -12.33 -22.26
N GLY A 212 27.80 -12.66 -21.98
CA GLY A 212 27.41 -13.93 -21.37
C GLY A 212 25.89 -14.05 -21.37
N THR A 213 25.37 -14.93 -22.21
CA THR A 213 23.95 -15.28 -22.31
C THR A 213 23.41 -15.74 -20.95
N SER A 214 22.81 -14.84 -20.19
CA SER A 214 21.90 -15.19 -19.11
C SER A 214 20.68 -14.27 -19.19
N SER A 215 19.52 -14.86 -19.47
CA SER A 215 18.21 -14.21 -19.39
C SER A 215 17.79 -13.97 -17.94
N GLY A 216 18.73 -13.50 -17.11
CA GLY A 216 18.48 -13.15 -15.72
C GLY A 216 17.64 -11.87 -15.70
N LYS A 217 16.41 -11.96 -15.17
CA LYS A 217 15.58 -10.79 -14.88
C LYS A 217 16.42 -9.80 -14.07
N SER A 218 16.71 -8.62 -14.61
CA SER A 218 17.36 -7.55 -13.84
C SER A 218 16.53 -7.29 -12.60
N GLU A 219 17.09 -7.56 -11.42
CA GLU A 219 16.39 -7.38 -10.16
C GLU A 219 16.30 -5.87 -9.88
N VAL A 220 15.08 -5.34 -9.94
CA VAL A 220 14.81 -3.94 -9.64
C VAL A 220 14.99 -3.74 -8.14
N LYS A 221 15.95 -2.89 -7.77
CA LYS A 221 16.14 -2.50 -6.38
C LYS A 221 15.17 -1.36 -6.06
N LEU A 222 14.26 -1.61 -5.12
CA LEU A 222 13.32 -0.64 -4.60
C LEU A 222 13.76 -0.14 -3.22
N GLU A 223 13.63 1.16 -3.00
CA GLU A 223 13.96 1.82 -1.75
C GLU A 223 12.83 2.77 -1.34
N LEU A 224 12.52 2.80 -0.04
CA LEU A 224 11.74 3.86 0.59
C LEU A 224 12.71 4.67 1.45
N ALA A 225 12.82 5.97 1.20
CA ALA A 225 13.56 6.87 2.08
C ALA A 225 12.59 7.89 2.69
N PHE A 226 12.69 8.14 3.99
CA PHE A 226 11.93 9.17 4.69
C PHE A 226 12.86 10.10 5.46
N GLU A 227 12.50 11.38 5.51
CA GLU A 227 13.26 12.38 6.24
C GLU A 227 12.65 12.59 7.61
N TYR A 228 13.42 12.27 8.64
CA TYR A 228 12.96 12.18 10.01
C TYR A 228 13.55 13.27 10.88
N LEU A 229 12.71 13.93 11.67
CA LEU A 229 13.15 14.87 12.71
C LEU A 229 13.70 14.08 13.90
N MET A 230 15.03 13.97 13.99
CA MET A 230 15.72 13.20 15.03
C MET A 230 15.71 13.94 16.38
N SER A 231 15.88 15.25 16.34
CA SER A 231 15.82 16.18 17.47
C SER A 231 15.49 17.56 16.91
N LYS A 232 15.32 18.56 17.79
CA LYS A 232 15.12 19.97 17.38
C LYS A 232 16.11 20.36 16.28
N ASP A 233 15.57 20.86 15.17
CA ASP A 233 16.30 21.32 13.97
C ASP A 233 17.26 20.29 13.31
N ARG A 234 17.16 19.00 13.67
CA ARG A 234 17.99 17.94 13.11
C ARG A 234 17.15 16.94 12.31
N LEU A 235 17.08 17.17 11.01
CA LEU A 235 16.51 16.23 10.05
C LEU A 235 17.56 15.24 9.54
N GLN A 236 17.16 13.98 9.39
CA GLN A 236 18.02 12.92 8.87
C GLN A 236 17.21 11.99 7.96
N TRP A 237 17.76 11.65 6.80
CA TRP A 237 17.18 10.62 5.94
C TRP A 237 17.47 9.23 6.49
N VAL A 238 16.45 8.39 6.51
CA VAL A 238 16.52 6.96 6.79
C VAL A 238 15.99 6.22 5.57
N THR A 239 16.75 5.24 5.09
CA THR A 239 16.48 4.47 3.89
C THR A 239 16.21 3.02 4.23
N ILE A 240 15.14 2.46 3.66
CA ILE A 240 14.81 1.04 3.67
C ILE A 240 14.93 0.53 2.23
N THR A 241 15.84 -0.40 1.99
CA THR A 241 15.89 -1.17 0.74
C THR A 241 15.02 -2.41 0.90
N SER A 242 13.88 -2.45 0.19
CA SER A 242 12.92 -3.54 0.29
C SER A 242 12.13 -3.70 -1.02
N PRO A 243 11.88 -4.93 -1.49
CA PRO A 243 10.93 -5.19 -2.58
C PRO A 243 9.51 -4.66 -2.27
N GLN A 244 9.19 -4.42 -1.00
CA GLN A 244 7.90 -3.92 -0.54
C GLN A 244 7.91 -2.40 -0.26
N ALA A 245 8.89 -1.63 -0.78
CA ALA A 245 8.97 -0.18 -0.57
C ALA A 245 7.68 0.57 -0.96
N ILE A 246 7.01 0.15 -2.04
CA ILE A 246 5.74 0.74 -2.47
C ILE A 246 4.65 0.50 -1.41
N MET A 247 4.54 -0.72 -0.87
CA MET A 247 3.57 -1.03 0.18
C MET A 247 3.86 -0.27 1.47
N LEU A 248 5.14 -0.10 1.84
CA LEU A 248 5.54 0.75 2.97
C LEU A 248 5.09 2.21 2.75
N SER A 249 5.29 2.78 1.55
CA SER A 249 4.82 4.12 1.20
C SER A 249 3.30 4.25 1.28
N ILE A 250 2.56 3.25 0.81
CA ILE A 250 1.09 3.20 0.93
C ILE A 250 0.67 3.18 2.40
N CYS A 251 1.39 2.48 3.28
CA CYS A 251 1.10 2.46 4.70
C CYS A 251 1.34 3.83 5.35
N LEU A 252 2.44 4.51 5.01
CA LEU A 252 2.71 5.87 5.47
C LEU A 252 1.61 6.83 5.04
N GLN A 253 1.28 6.87 3.75
CA GLN A 253 0.21 7.72 3.23
C GLN A 253 -1.12 7.44 3.96
N SER A 254 -1.49 6.18 4.10
CA SER A 254 -2.74 5.81 4.75
C SER A 254 -2.79 6.18 6.24
N MET A 255 -1.68 6.12 6.97
CA MET A 255 -1.61 6.58 8.35
C MET A 255 -1.72 8.12 8.43
N VAL A 256 -1.08 8.85 7.52
CA VAL A 256 -1.21 10.31 7.43
C VAL A 256 -2.65 10.71 7.14
N ASP A 257 -3.29 10.09 6.15
CA ASP A 257 -4.68 10.41 5.79
C ASP A 257 -5.62 10.20 6.99
N GLU A 258 -5.45 9.10 7.73
CA GLU A 258 -6.25 8.82 8.93
C GLU A 258 -6.02 9.87 10.05
N LEU A 259 -4.77 10.27 10.28
CA LEU A 259 -4.44 11.32 11.25
C LEU A 259 -5.06 12.67 10.87
N MET A 260 -5.04 13.02 9.58
CA MET A 260 -5.62 14.28 9.08
C MET A 260 -7.15 14.29 9.21
N VAL A 261 -7.81 13.15 8.99
CA VAL A 261 -9.25 13.01 9.24
C VAL A 261 -9.59 13.19 10.72
N LYS A 262 -8.80 12.59 11.63
CA LYS A 262 -9.00 12.77 13.07
C LYS A 262 -8.78 14.21 13.52
N LYS A 263 -7.70 14.85 13.05
CA LYS A 263 -7.36 16.24 13.40
C LYS A 263 -8.45 17.24 12.97
N SER A 264 -9.11 16.98 11.84
CA SER A 264 -10.22 17.81 11.34
C SER A 264 -11.57 17.54 12.02
N GLY A 265 -11.62 16.68 13.04
CA GLY A 265 -12.88 16.25 13.67
C GLY A 265 -13.80 15.46 12.73
N GLY A 266 -13.26 14.99 11.60
CA GLY A 266 -13.97 14.17 10.64
C GLY A 266 -14.21 12.77 11.19
N SER A 267 -15.34 12.16 10.83
CA SER A 267 -15.55 10.75 11.10
C SER A 267 -14.92 9.91 10.00
N ILE A 268 -14.14 8.90 10.36
CA ILE A 268 -13.60 7.92 9.39
C ILE A 268 -14.73 7.24 8.60
N ARG A 269 -15.93 7.08 9.18
CA ARG A 269 -17.12 6.56 8.48
C ARG A 269 -17.44 7.41 7.24
N LYS A 270 -17.18 8.72 7.28
CA LYS A 270 -17.31 9.61 6.11
C LYS A 270 -16.16 9.44 5.11
N MET A 271 -14.94 9.16 5.57
CA MET A 271 -13.80 8.85 4.68
C MET A 271 -14.08 7.62 3.83
N PHE A 272 -14.67 6.59 4.45
CA PHE A 272 -15.07 5.36 3.78
C PHE A 272 -16.33 5.53 2.92
N ARG A 273 -17.38 6.22 3.41
CA ARG A 273 -18.56 6.54 2.59
C ARG A 273 -18.28 7.42 1.38
N ARG A 274 -17.29 8.33 1.44
CA ARG A 274 -16.93 9.16 0.28
C ARG A 274 -16.38 8.31 -0.88
N ARG A 275 -15.73 7.19 -0.58
CA ARG A 275 -15.30 6.20 -1.60
C ARG A 275 -16.51 5.49 -2.22
N THR A 276 -17.49 5.10 -1.41
CA THR A 276 -18.70 4.40 -1.88
C THR A 276 -19.65 5.31 -2.67
N ILE A 277 -19.81 6.58 -2.30
CA ILE A 277 -20.78 7.50 -2.93
C ILE A 277 -20.22 8.17 -4.21
N GLY A 278 -18.90 8.22 -4.39
CA GLY A 278 -18.28 8.74 -5.62
C GLY A 278 -18.64 7.93 -6.89
N ALA A 279 -19.08 6.69 -6.72
CA ALA A 279 -19.52 5.81 -7.81
C ALA A 279 -20.97 6.06 -8.28
N LEU A 280 -21.79 6.82 -7.52
CA LEU A 280 -23.24 6.95 -7.76
C LEU A 280 -23.68 8.26 -8.43
N GLN A 281 -22.79 9.20 -8.74
CA GLN A 281 -23.12 10.31 -9.63
C GLN A 281 -22.56 10.09 -11.03
N ARG A 282 -23.25 9.23 -11.80
CA ARG A 282 -23.43 9.52 -13.22
C ARG A 282 -24.22 10.84 -13.29
N SER A 283 -23.52 11.93 -13.55
CA SER A 283 -24.19 13.16 -13.97
C SER A 283 -24.84 12.87 -15.31
N ASP A 284 -26.16 12.65 -15.31
CA ASP A 284 -27.01 12.64 -16.51
C ASP A 284 -27.04 14.05 -17.10
N SER A 285 -25.93 14.43 -17.70
CA SER A 285 -25.79 15.64 -18.50
C SER A 285 -25.31 15.22 -19.88
N GLN A 286 -26.14 14.43 -20.57
CA GLN A 286 -26.10 14.39 -22.02
C GLN A 286 -26.57 15.74 -22.56
N GLN A 287 -25.67 16.72 -22.60
CA GLN A 287 -25.78 17.76 -23.61
C GLN A 287 -24.91 17.35 -24.79
N ALA A 288 -25.58 17.03 -25.90
CA ALA A 288 -24.97 16.81 -27.19
C ALA A 288 -24.08 18.02 -27.53
N VAL A 289 -22.76 17.80 -27.57
CA VAL A 289 -21.82 18.77 -28.10
C VAL A 289 -22.10 18.87 -29.59
N LYS A 290 -22.80 19.93 -30.00
CA LYS A 290 -22.92 20.30 -31.41
C LYS A 290 -21.51 20.56 -31.94
N SER A 291 -21.15 19.86 -33.00
CA SER A 291 -19.92 20.07 -33.76
C SER A 291 -19.82 21.54 -34.22
N PRO A 292 -18.61 22.14 -34.24
CA PRO A 292 -18.41 23.46 -34.83
C PRO A 292 -18.70 23.44 -36.34
N PRO A 293 -19.18 24.55 -36.94
CA PRO A 293 -19.41 24.60 -38.37
C PRO A 293 -18.08 24.50 -39.14
N LEU A 294 -18.11 23.71 -40.21
CA LEU A 294 -17.02 23.53 -41.16
C LEU A 294 -16.72 24.88 -41.84
N LEU A 295 -15.46 25.33 -41.76
CA LEU A 295 -14.94 26.38 -42.61
C LEU A 295 -14.56 25.79 -43.96
N ASP A 296 -15.04 26.46 -45.00
CA ASP A 296 -14.89 26.19 -46.42
C ASP A 296 -13.40 26.19 -46.82
N SER A 297 -12.97 25.17 -47.57
CA SER A 297 -11.63 25.13 -48.19
C SER A 297 -11.78 25.34 -49.70
N PRO A 298 -11.00 26.23 -50.33
CA PRO A 298 -11.01 26.35 -51.78
C PRO A 298 -10.17 25.24 -52.42
N ASP A 299 -10.69 24.81 -53.56
CA ASP A 299 -10.23 23.78 -54.49
C ASP A 299 -8.77 23.90 -54.94
N GLY A 300 -8.16 22.76 -55.30
CA GLY A 300 -6.94 22.76 -56.09
C GLY A 300 -6.18 21.43 -56.20
N SER A 301 -6.52 20.66 -57.24
CA SER A 301 -5.73 19.57 -57.88
C SER A 301 -5.76 18.16 -57.27
N ARG A 302 -6.25 17.23 -58.12
CA ARG A 302 -6.28 15.77 -57.99
C ARG A 302 -4.89 15.16 -58.17
N ASP A 303 -4.58 14.13 -57.38
CA ASP A 303 -3.81 12.95 -57.79
C ASP A 303 -4.20 11.71 -56.95
N PRO A 304 -4.13 10.47 -57.47
CA PRO A 304 -4.83 9.33 -56.91
C PRO A 304 -4.09 8.64 -55.75
N ILE A 305 -4.87 8.19 -54.77
CA ILE A 305 -4.45 7.44 -53.59
C ILE A 305 -3.89 6.07 -54.01
N THR A 306 -2.60 5.84 -53.75
CA THR A 306 -2.02 4.49 -53.65
C THR A 306 -1.59 4.20 -52.20
N LYS A 307 -2.02 3.04 -51.69
CA LYS A 307 -1.73 2.53 -50.35
C LYS A 307 -0.22 2.30 -50.17
N VAL A 308 0.35 2.77 -49.07
CA VAL A 308 1.72 2.40 -48.65
C VAL A 308 1.69 1.83 -47.24
N SER A 309 1.66 0.50 -47.19
CA SER A 309 2.26 -0.28 -46.12
C SER A 309 3.78 -0.10 -46.18
N SER A 310 4.42 -0.18 -45.02
CA SER A 310 5.88 -0.18 -44.77
C SER A 310 6.61 1.18 -44.80
N LYS A 311 6.98 1.65 -43.60
CA LYS A 311 8.35 2.05 -43.21
C LYS A 311 8.36 2.62 -41.78
N LEU A 312 8.64 1.75 -40.81
CA LEU A 312 9.27 2.16 -39.55
C LEU A 312 10.73 2.48 -39.89
N GLY A 313 11.12 3.74 -39.71
CA GLY A 313 12.49 4.18 -39.94
C GLY A 313 12.73 5.54 -39.32
N SER A 314 13.65 5.57 -38.36
CA SER A 314 14.36 6.74 -37.82
C SER A 314 13.54 7.81 -37.07
N VAL A 315 13.67 7.81 -35.75
CA VAL A 315 13.84 9.07 -35.00
C VAL A 315 15.10 8.94 -34.15
N SER A 316 16.05 9.83 -34.43
CA SER A 316 17.37 9.92 -33.81
C SER A 316 17.24 10.66 -32.47
N LEU A 317 17.75 10.06 -31.39
CA LEU A 317 17.87 10.71 -30.08
C LEU A 317 19.10 11.62 -30.10
N ARG A 318 18.89 12.94 -30.09
CA ARG A 318 19.96 13.91 -29.86
C ARG A 318 20.31 13.93 -28.37
N ALA A 319 21.58 13.68 -28.08
CA ALA A 319 22.22 14.00 -26.82
C ALA A 319 22.22 15.51 -26.59
N ILE A 320 21.93 15.96 -25.37
CA ILE A 320 22.14 17.34 -24.95
C ILE A 320 23.17 17.33 -23.82
N SER A 321 24.31 17.93 -24.12
CA SER A 321 25.47 18.17 -23.27
C SER A 321 25.17 19.25 -22.23
N HIS A 322 25.78 19.11 -21.05
CA HIS A 322 25.70 20.05 -19.93
C HIS A 322 26.19 21.47 -20.28
N SER A 323 25.46 22.48 -19.83
CA SER A 323 26.05 23.71 -19.28
C SER A 323 25.12 24.39 -18.27
N SER A 324 25.78 24.95 -17.26
CA SER A 324 25.30 25.60 -16.03
C SER A 324 24.22 26.66 -16.19
N SER A 325 23.12 26.51 -15.44
CA SER A 325 22.48 27.61 -14.71
C SER A 325 21.62 27.06 -13.59
N SER A 326 21.71 27.71 -12.44
CA SER A 326 21.04 27.40 -11.19
C SER A 326 19.54 27.66 -11.29
N ASN A 327 18.74 26.82 -10.62
CA ASN A 327 17.27 26.79 -10.59
C ASN A 327 16.62 26.01 -11.74
N ASP A 328 16.60 24.69 -11.61
CA ASP A 328 15.41 23.91 -11.95
C ASP A 328 15.36 22.69 -11.01
N ILE A 329 14.43 22.76 -10.05
CA ILE A 329 14.08 21.64 -9.18
C ILE A 329 13.37 20.62 -10.08
N GLY A 330 14.13 19.62 -10.53
CA GLY A 330 13.59 18.48 -11.24
C GLY A 330 12.52 17.82 -10.38
N ALA A 331 11.38 17.51 -11.01
CA ALA A 331 10.27 16.75 -10.45
C ALA A 331 10.77 15.40 -9.91
N ASN A 332 11.16 15.38 -8.64
CA ASN A 332 11.31 14.17 -7.86
C ASN A 332 9.97 13.90 -7.19
N ASP A 333 9.45 12.67 -7.31
CA ASP A 333 8.25 12.16 -6.64
C ASP A 333 8.39 12.22 -5.11
N PHE A 334 8.21 13.41 -4.57
CA PHE A 334 8.38 13.71 -3.16
C PHE A 334 6.99 13.78 -2.51
N HIS A 335 6.72 12.87 -1.57
CA HIS A 335 5.47 12.86 -0.84
C HIS A 335 5.64 13.76 0.38
N GLY A 336 5.05 14.95 0.34
CA GLY A 336 5.00 15.85 1.51
C GLY A 336 4.07 15.29 2.59
N ASN A 337 4.50 15.33 3.85
CA ASN A 337 3.69 14.87 4.97
C ASN A 337 2.95 16.04 5.65
N TYR A 338 1.65 16.16 5.40
CA TYR A 338 0.81 17.19 6.03
C TYR A 338 0.66 17.03 7.54
N ALA A 339 0.95 15.85 8.11
CA ALA A 339 0.95 15.66 9.57
C ALA A 339 2.16 16.33 10.26
N PHE A 340 3.18 16.75 9.51
CA PHE A 340 4.40 17.37 10.03
C PHE A 340 4.22 18.83 10.48
N GLU A 341 3.26 19.56 9.90
CA GLU A 341 3.07 21.00 10.17
C GLU A 341 2.56 21.32 11.59
N GLY A 342 2.27 20.30 12.40
CA GLY A 342 1.71 20.45 13.75
C GLY A 342 2.64 20.11 14.91
N ILE A 343 3.94 19.89 14.67
CA ILE A 343 4.89 19.52 15.73
C ILE A 343 5.12 20.70 16.67
N GLY A 344 4.77 20.53 17.95
CA GLY A 344 5.13 21.47 19.03
C GLY A 344 6.45 21.08 19.72
N ASP A 345 6.99 21.96 20.58
CA ASP A 345 8.17 21.65 21.40
C ASP A 345 7.95 20.43 22.33
N GLU A 346 6.69 20.05 22.62
CA GLU A 346 6.36 18.85 23.40
C GLU A 346 6.47 17.53 22.61
N ASP A 347 6.51 17.59 21.28
CA ASP A 347 6.61 16.43 20.39
C ASP A 347 8.06 16.07 20.03
N LEU A 348 9.06 16.79 20.58
CA LEU A 348 10.48 16.77 20.22
C LEU A 348 11.37 15.81 21.01
#